data_AF-A0AAV2QE29-F1
#
_entry.id   AF-A0AAV2QE29-F1
#
_cell.length_a   1.000
_cell.length_b   1.000
_cell.length_c   1.000
_cell.angle_alpha   90.00
_cell.angle_beta   90.00
_cell.angle_gamma   90.00
#
_symmetry.space_group_name_H-M   'P 1'
#
loop_
_entity.id
_entity.type
_entity.pdbx_description
1 polymer ?
#
loop_
_entity_poly.entity_id
_entity_poly.type
_entity_poly.pdbx_seq_one_letter_code
_entity_poly.pdbx_strand_id
1 'polypeptide(L)'
;MTSTSDFDGIIERLYSKPQARVVIMFVDEDNTRRLLAAAIKAGKAGHFLWVGSDSWGAKIHPVRDQEEAATGAITILPQRTGLTGFDNYLRSLRPKVRGTPCMAGIEQGLERNCRNVWFKEFWTNHFNCTFREKLPPGRMRCEIEDWSIKHEQEGLVPFVVDAVYALAHALHNLIEDKCGFPELCDAVLPAPSGAEMLQYIRNVSFIGRQGREVKFNQDGDAPGSYSIFQYQKIREDAYDYVHIGNWTESLQLDKTRLVFSSHVGNETLWPTSICSTACPPGSIRNFQDACCWSCVPCPEDSYINNDTCVPCELGWAPDKEWHGCYKLTPEHLTWSDPWAIVPVVFSALGLVWTLFTLAVFVRYNTTPVIMASGRELCYVLLTGIALCYLMTFIILAPPTIFTCVLLRIGLGFCLSISYSAIFTKTNRI
;
A
#
# COMPACT_ATOMS: atom_id res chain seq x y z
N MET A 1 -18.49 21.83 18.82
CA MET A 1 -18.50 22.54 17.53
C MET A 1 -17.07 22.89 17.19
N THR A 2 -16.43 22.10 16.33
CA THR A 2 -15.11 22.43 15.76
C THR A 2 -15.27 23.62 14.82
N SER A 3 -14.36 24.58 14.93
CA SER A 3 -14.33 25.77 14.10
C SER A 3 -13.88 25.40 12.67
N THR A 4 -14.31 26.14 11.65
CA THR A 4 -13.90 25.86 10.26
C THR A 4 -12.39 25.89 10.05
N SER A 5 -11.63 26.62 10.88
CA SER A 5 -10.17 26.63 10.88
C SER A 5 -9.54 25.29 11.30
N ASP A 6 -10.27 24.45 12.06
CA ASP A 6 -9.74 23.17 12.53
C ASP A 6 -9.67 22.14 11.39
N PHE A 7 -10.61 22.19 10.44
CA PHE A 7 -10.64 21.27 9.29
C PHE A 7 -9.51 21.56 8.29
N ASP A 8 -9.18 22.84 8.08
CA ASP A 8 -8.05 23.23 7.24
C ASP A 8 -6.73 22.64 7.82
N GLY A 9 -6.54 22.76 9.13
CA GLY A 9 -5.38 22.17 9.81
C GLY A 9 -5.34 20.63 9.75
N ILE A 10 -6.49 19.95 9.70
CA ILE A 10 -6.54 18.49 9.49
C ILE A 10 -6.04 18.14 8.08
N ILE A 11 -6.49 18.85 7.05
CA ILE A 11 -6.05 18.61 5.68
C ILE A 11 -4.55 18.86 5.52
N GLU A 12 -4.01 19.92 6.13
CA GLU A 12 -2.57 20.19 6.13
C GLU A 12 -1.78 19.06 6.81
N ARG A 13 -2.27 18.54 7.94
CA ARG A 13 -1.64 17.40 8.64
C ARG A 13 -1.71 16.12 7.82
N LEU A 14 -2.83 15.83 7.15
CA LEU A 14 -2.94 14.69 6.24
C LEU A 14 -1.94 14.83 5.09
N TYR A 15 -1.82 16.04 4.53
CA TYR A 15 -0.90 16.32 3.43
C TYR A 15 0.57 16.32 3.84
N SER A 16 0.90 16.43 5.13
CA SER A 16 2.28 16.28 5.61
C SER A 16 2.90 14.92 5.25
N LYS A 17 2.06 13.90 5.00
CA LYS A 17 2.45 12.57 4.50
C LYS A 17 1.81 12.30 3.12
N PRO A 18 2.35 12.86 2.02
CA PRO A 18 1.70 12.78 0.70
C PRO A 18 1.62 11.37 0.10
N GLN A 19 2.37 10.40 0.66
CA GLN A 19 2.28 8.98 0.30
C GLN A 19 1.01 8.32 0.84
N ALA A 20 0.44 8.87 1.92
CA ALA A 20 -0.81 8.40 2.50
C ALA A 20 -1.99 9.00 1.72
N ARG A 21 -2.33 8.37 0.60
CA ARG A 21 -3.43 8.82 -0.26
C ARG A 21 -4.81 8.39 0.25
N VAL A 22 -4.91 7.24 0.91
CA VAL A 22 -6.19 6.71 1.39
C VAL A 22 -6.50 7.25 2.78
N VAL A 23 -7.67 7.84 2.95
CA VAL A 23 -8.15 8.38 4.23
C VAL A 23 -9.41 7.64 4.65
N ILE A 24 -9.33 6.91 5.76
CA ILE A 24 -10.46 6.18 6.35
C ILE A 24 -11.24 7.15 7.24
N MET A 25 -12.53 7.31 6.94
CA MET A 25 -13.43 8.26 7.59
C MET A 25 -14.49 7.52 8.39
N PHE A 26 -14.36 7.60 9.71
CA PHE A 26 -15.38 7.13 10.67
C PHE A 26 -15.97 8.33 11.41
N VAL A 27 -16.70 9.16 10.67
CA VAL A 27 -17.22 10.46 11.13
C VAL A 27 -18.67 10.62 10.67
N ASP A 28 -19.41 11.54 11.29
CA ASP A 28 -20.78 11.88 10.90
C ASP A 28 -20.85 12.61 9.53
N GLU A 29 -22.08 12.74 9.03
CA GLU A 29 -22.35 13.34 7.72
C GLU A 29 -21.96 14.84 7.63
N ASP A 30 -22.11 15.60 8.72
CA ASP A 30 -21.78 17.03 8.73
C ASP A 30 -20.27 17.24 8.72
N ASN A 31 -19.54 16.47 9.52
CA ASN A 31 -18.08 16.54 9.55
C ASN A 31 -17.46 16.02 8.23
N THR A 32 -18.08 15.02 7.59
CA THR A 32 -17.71 14.59 6.23
C THR A 32 -17.80 15.74 5.24
N ARG A 33 -18.96 16.43 5.21
CA ARG A 33 -19.19 17.59 4.32
C ARG A 33 -18.18 18.71 4.57
N ARG A 34 -17.81 18.97 5.82
CA ARG A 34 -16.83 20.02 6.17
C ARG A 34 -15.41 19.64 5.76
N LEU A 35 -15.03 18.38 5.91
CA LEU A 35 -13.70 17.89 5.54
C LEU A 35 -13.49 17.91 4.02
N LEU A 36 -14.49 17.47 3.25
CA LEU A 36 -14.48 17.55 1.79
C LEU A 36 -14.34 19.02 1.32
N ALA A 37 -15.08 19.94 1.96
CA ALA A 37 -15.01 21.37 1.63
C ALA A 37 -13.62 21.95 1.92
N ALA A 38 -13.01 21.55 3.05
CA ALA A 38 -11.65 21.94 3.40
C ALA A 38 -10.62 21.39 2.40
N ALA A 39 -10.80 20.15 1.92
CA ALA A 39 -9.94 19.56 0.89
C ALA A 39 -10.00 20.31 -0.44
N ILE A 40 -11.20 20.74 -0.86
CA ILE A 40 -11.40 21.59 -2.05
C ILE A 40 -10.72 22.95 -1.84
N LYS A 41 -10.97 23.60 -0.70
CA LYS A 41 -10.39 24.91 -0.35
C LYS A 41 -8.86 24.89 -0.34
N ALA A 42 -8.25 23.79 0.10
CA ALA A 42 -6.80 23.59 0.11
C ALA A 42 -6.22 23.24 -1.28
N GLY A 43 -7.06 23.13 -2.33
CA GLY A 43 -6.64 22.71 -3.67
C GLY A 43 -6.14 21.26 -3.71
N LYS A 44 -6.65 20.40 -2.82
CA LYS A 44 -6.27 18.98 -2.70
C LYS A 44 -7.38 18.03 -3.16
N ALA A 45 -8.38 18.53 -3.88
CA ALA A 45 -9.38 17.69 -4.53
C ALA A 45 -8.70 16.67 -5.47
N GLY A 46 -9.12 15.40 -5.40
CA GLY A 46 -8.55 14.30 -6.20
C GLY A 46 -7.21 13.73 -5.69
N HIS A 47 -6.54 14.36 -4.72
CA HIS A 47 -5.33 13.78 -4.12
C HIS A 47 -5.66 12.59 -3.20
N PHE A 48 -6.61 12.82 -2.29
CA PHE A 48 -7.07 11.84 -1.30
C PHE A 48 -8.13 10.91 -1.88
N LEU A 49 -8.06 9.64 -1.49
CA LEU A 49 -9.10 8.64 -1.73
C LEU A 49 -9.82 8.37 -0.41
N TRP A 50 -11.11 8.70 -0.36
CA TRP A 50 -11.90 8.58 0.86
C TRP A 50 -12.50 7.19 0.99
N VAL A 51 -12.41 6.61 2.19
CA VAL A 51 -13.12 5.38 2.56
C VAL A 51 -14.05 5.70 3.73
N GLY A 52 -15.33 5.91 3.44
CA GLY A 52 -16.33 6.37 4.42
C GLY A 52 -17.13 5.25 5.08
N SER A 53 -17.50 5.46 6.34
CA SER A 53 -18.44 4.61 7.06
C SER A 53 -19.90 4.81 6.60
N ASP A 54 -20.81 4.10 7.26
CA ASP A 54 -22.26 4.13 7.04
C ASP A 54 -22.91 5.50 7.28
N SER A 55 -22.32 6.33 8.14
CA SER A 55 -22.73 7.73 8.34
C SER A 55 -22.78 8.51 7.04
N TRP A 56 -21.78 8.30 6.16
CA TRP A 56 -21.76 8.81 4.79
C TRP A 56 -22.65 7.93 3.92
N GLY A 57 -22.34 6.63 3.82
CA GLY A 57 -23.08 5.68 3.01
C GLY A 57 -23.30 6.17 1.58
N ALA A 58 -24.54 6.07 1.09
CA ALA A 58 -24.95 6.55 -0.24
C ALA A 58 -25.79 7.85 -0.17
N LYS A 59 -25.58 8.69 0.85
CA LYS A 59 -26.34 9.94 1.03
C LYS A 59 -25.79 11.06 0.13
N ILE A 60 -26.68 11.92 -0.36
CA ILE A 60 -26.32 13.08 -1.20
C ILE A 60 -25.82 14.25 -0.35
N HIS A 61 -26.27 14.38 0.90
CA HIS A 61 -25.94 15.51 1.78
C HIS A 61 -24.43 15.77 1.97
N PRO A 62 -23.58 14.76 2.23
CA PRO A 62 -22.14 14.98 2.43
C PRO A 62 -21.41 15.49 1.18
N VAL A 63 -21.85 15.07 0.00
CA VAL A 63 -21.14 15.28 -1.28
C VAL A 63 -21.68 16.45 -2.11
N ARG A 64 -22.89 16.93 -1.80
CA ARG A 64 -23.55 18.00 -2.55
C ARG A 64 -22.70 19.27 -2.58
N ASP A 65 -22.46 19.78 -3.79
CA ASP A 65 -21.61 20.94 -4.14
C ASP A 65 -20.10 20.68 -3.96
N GLN A 66 -19.70 19.42 -3.80
CA GLN A 66 -18.33 18.99 -3.47
C GLN A 66 -17.97 17.68 -4.19
N GLU A 67 -18.61 17.40 -5.32
CA GLU A 67 -18.61 16.13 -6.02
C GLU A 67 -17.20 15.75 -6.52
N GLU A 68 -16.43 16.75 -6.95
CA GLU A 68 -15.06 16.56 -7.42
C GLU A 68 -14.14 15.99 -6.32
N ALA A 69 -14.25 16.48 -5.08
CA ALA A 69 -13.44 15.97 -3.98
C ALA A 69 -13.89 14.57 -3.53
N ALA A 70 -15.17 14.24 -3.65
CA ALA A 70 -15.71 12.93 -3.30
C ALA A 70 -15.51 11.87 -4.41
N THR A 71 -15.08 12.26 -5.61
CA THR A 71 -14.95 11.34 -6.75
C THR A 71 -13.98 10.21 -6.46
N GLY A 72 -14.43 8.97 -6.68
CA GLY A 72 -13.68 7.75 -6.40
C GLY A 72 -13.82 7.24 -4.97
N ALA A 73 -14.47 7.99 -4.06
CA ALA A 73 -14.68 7.58 -2.68
C ALA A 73 -15.44 6.26 -2.59
N ILE A 74 -15.03 5.41 -1.67
CA ILE A 74 -15.68 4.13 -1.38
C ILE A 74 -16.42 4.29 -0.04
N THR A 75 -17.69 3.95 -0.01
CA THR A 75 -18.50 4.04 1.20
C THR A 75 -19.22 2.71 1.45
N ILE A 76 -19.45 2.42 2.72
CA ILE A 76 -20.25 1.27 3.14
C ILE A 76 -21.61 1.75 3.61
N LEU A 77 -22.66 0.95 3.41
CA LEU A 77 -24.00 1.25 3.90
C LEU A 77 -24.65 -0.07 4.33
N PRO A 78 -25.30 -0.15 5.50
CA PRO A 78 -26.05 -1.33 5.89
C PRO A 78 -27.02 -1.74 4.79
N GLN A 79 -26.95 -3.00 4.37
CA GLN A 79 -27.77 -3.49 3.28
C GLN A 79 -29.23 -3.47 3.71
N ARG A 80 -30.01 -2.69 2.95
CA ARG A 80 -31.41 -2.36 3.26
C ARG A 80 -32.25 -2.46 2.02
N THR A 81 -33.49 -2.90 2.21
CA THR A 81 -34.51 -2.94 1.16
C THR A 81 -35.70 -2.12 1.62
N GLY A 82 -36.20 -1.26 0.73
CA GLY A 82 -37.35 -0.41 1.04
C GLY A 82 -38.59 -1.27 1.33
N LEU A 83 -39.34 -0.88 2.36
CA LEU A 83 -40.56 -1.57 2.75
C LEU A 83 -41.76 -0.92 2.06
N THR A 84 -42.22 -1.51 0.95
CA THR A 84 -43.35 -1.00 0.16
C THR A 84 -44.63 -0.83 0.99
N GLY A 85 -44.87 -1.72 1.97
CA GLY A 85 -45.99 -1.61 2.90
C GLY A 85 -45.93 -0.36 3.76
N PHE A 86 -44.73 0.05 4.21
CA PHE A 86 -44.54 1.28 4.97
C PHE A 86 -44.73 2.51 4.08
N ASP A 87 -44.21 2.49 2.86
CA ASP A 87 -44.38 3.60 1.91
C ASP A 87 -45.86 3.86 1.59
N ASN A 88 -46.61 2.79 1.34
CA ASN A 88 -48.05 2.87 1.10
C ASN A 88 -48.80 3.39 2.33
N TYR A 89 -48.44 2.90 3.52
CA TYR A 89 -49.00 3.36 4.79
C TYR A 89 -48.71 4.85 5.04
N LEU A 90 -47.48 5.31 4.83
CA LEU A 90 -47.13 6.71 5.07
C LEU A 90 -47.84 7.65 4.08
N ARG A 91 -47.93 7.25 2.80
CA ARG A 91 -48.62 8.02 1.75
C ARG A 91 -50.12 8.12 1.97
N SER A 92 -50.75 7.12 2.60
CA SER A 92 -52.17 7.15 2.93
C SER A 92 -52.51 8.05 4.11
N LEU A 93 -51.54 8.49 4.92
CA LEU A 93 -51.82 9.31 6.09
C LEU A 93 -52.23 10.74 5.74
N ARG A 94 -53.21 11.27 6.47
CA ARG A 94 -53.69 12.65 6.42
C ARG A 94 -53.76 13.29 7.81
N PRO A 95 -53.49 14.59 7.94
CA PRO A 95 -53.54 15.29 9.22
C PRO A 95 -54.98 15.43 9.73
N LYS A 96 -55.15 15.42 11.06
CA LYS A 96 -56.46 15.64 11.69
C LYS A 96 -56.99 17.07 11.43
N VAL A 97 -58.07 17.20 10.68
CA VAL A 97 -58.78 18.47 10.45
C VAL A 97 -59.72 18.79 11.62
N ARG A 98 -60.01 20.08 11.86
CA ARG A 98 -60.92 20.52 12.92
C ARG A 98 -62.36 20.15 12.55
N GLY A 99 -63.09 19.51 13.47
CA GLY A 99 -64.51 19.12 13.25
C GLY A 99 -64.72 17.74 12.63
N THR A 100 -63.67 17.08 12.14
CA THR A 100 -63.77 15.70 11.64
C THR A 100 -63.50 14.66 12.74
N PRO A 101 -64.33 13.61 12.86
CA PRO A 101 -64.08 12.53 13.82
C PRO A 101 -62.86 11.70 13.41
N CYS A 102 -62.11 11.24 14.40
CA CYS A 102 -61.07 10.22 14.24
C CYS A 102 -61.75 8.85 14.23
N MET A 103 -62.55 8.54 13.22
CA MET A 103 -63.03 7.17 13.08
C MET A 103 -61.88 6.31 12.56
N ALA A 104 -61.68 5.15 13.21
CA ALA A 104 -60.74 4.15 12.77
C ALA A 104 -61.31 3.51 11.49
N GLY A 105 -60.83 3.97 10.34
CA GLY A 105 -61.29 3.50 9.05
C GLY A 105 -60.52 4.16 7.93
N ILE A 106 -60.18 3.37 6.92
CA ILE A 106 -59.63 3.86 5.66
C ILE A 106 -60.83 4.32 4.82
N GLU A 107 -61.14 5.62 4.86
CA GLU A 107 -62.09 6.20 3.91
C GLU A 107 -61.34 6.49 2.61
N GLN A 108 -61.74 5.85 1.50
CA GLN A 108 -61.16 6.06 0.15
C GLN A 108 -59.63 5.85 0.05
N GLY A 109 -59.07 4.90 0.80
CA GLY A 109 -57.61 4.64 0.77
C GLY A 109 -56.76 5.60 1.61
N LEU A 110 -57.39 6.53 2.33
CA LEU A 110 -56.73 7.52 3.19
C LEU A 110 -57.07 7.29 4.67
N GLU A 111 -56.08 7.47 5.55
CA GLU A 111 -56.23 7.31 6.99
C GLU A 111 -55.89 8.61 7.73
N ARG A 112 -56.74 9.04 8.66
CA ARG A 112 -56.49 10.24 9.47
C ARG A 112 -55.61 9.92 10.67
N ASN A 113 -54.40 10.47 10.67
CA ASN A 113 -53.45 10.26 11.76
C ASN A 113 -53.78 11.14 12.97
N CYS A 114 -54.58 10.60 13.88
CA CYS A 114 -54.91 11.25 15.16
C CYS A 114 -54.00 10.83 16.32
N ARG A 115 -53.17 9.79 16.13
CA ARG A 115 -52.31 9.21 17.17
C ARG A 115 -51.00 9.97 17.36
N ASN A 116 -50.43 10.51 16.27
CA ASN A 116 -49.16 11.24 16.33
C ASN A 116 -49.41 12.74 16.47
N VAL A 117 -49.06 13.29 17.63
CA VAL A 117 -49.24 14.73 17.96
C VAL A 117 -48.41 15.66 17.07
N TRP A 118 -47.25 15.22 16.60
CA TRP A 118 -46.33 16.00 15.76
C TRP A 118 -46.68 15.94 14.27
N PHE A 119 -47.64 15.11 13.86
CA PHE A 119 -47.94 14.91 12.44
C PHE A 119 -48.45 16.20 11.76
N LYS A 120 -49.17 17.06 12.51
CA LYS A 120 -49.59 18.38 12.01
C LYS A 120 -48.41 19.32 11.77
N GLU A 121 -47.44 19.33 12.68
CA GLU A 121 -46.24 20.18 12.57
C GLU A 121 -45.37 19.72 11.40
N PHE A 122 -45.16 18.40 11.28
CA PHE A 122 -44.52 17.78 10.14
C PHE A 122 -45.18 18.19 8.82
N TRP A 123 -46.50 18.05 8.71
CA TRP A 123 -47.25 18.39 7.49
C TRP A 123 -47.13 19.87 7.12
N THR A 124 -47.21 20.75 8.14
CA THR A 124 -47.05 22.19 7.99
C THR A 124 -45.67 22.55 7.44
N ASN A 125 -44.61 21.93 7.96
CA ASN A 125 -43.24 22.18 7.55
C ASN A 125 -42.92 21.57 6.18
N HIS A 126 -43.31 20.32 5.95
CA HIS A 126 -43.00 19.57 4.73
C HIS A 126 -43.64 20.19 3.49
N PHE A 127 -44.92 20.60 3.58
CA PHE A 127 -45.64 21.23 2.48
C PHE A 127 -45.66 22.77 2.54
N ASN A 128 -44.95 23.37 3.51
CA ASN A 128 -44.92 24.82 3.76
C ASN A 128 -46.32 25.48 3.75
N CYS A 129 -47.24 24.90 4.53
CA CYS A 129 -48.65 25.27 4.54
C CYS A 129 -49.12 25.77 5.91
N THR A 130 -50.41 26.10 6.08
CA THR A 130 -50.97 26.40 7.40
C THR A 130 -52.36 25.82 7.64
N PHE A 131 -52.62 25.42 8.89
CA PHE A 131 -53.94 25.07 9.43
C PHE A 131 -54.65 26.26 10.09
N ARG A 132 -54.08 27.47 10.03
CA ARG A 132 -54.70 28.68 10.60
C ARG A 132 -55.82 29.19 9.70
N GLU A 133 -56.90 29.67 10.30
CA GLU A 133 -58.04 30.26 9.57
C GLU A 133 -57.63 31.50 8.76
N LYS A 134 -56.70 32.31 9.28
CA LYS A 134 -56.11 33.46 8.59
C LYS A 134 -54.85 33.03 7.81
N LEU A 135 -54.90 33.11 6.48
CA LEU A 135 -53.76 32.80 5.62
C LEU A 135 -52.73 33.96 5.65
N PRO A 136 -51.45 33.68 5.98
CA PRO A 136 -50.35 34.59 5.66
C PRO A 136 -50.13 34.65 4.14
N PRO A 137 -49.59 35.77 3.61
CA PRO A 137 -49.30 35.90 2.18
C PRO A 137 -48.32 34.80 1.72
N GLY A 138 -48.68 34.10 0.64
CA GLY A 138 -47.84 33.07 0.02
C GLY A 138 -47.95 31.64 0.61
N ARG A 139 -48.78 31.39 1.63
CA ARG A 139 -49.02 30.03 2.16
C ARG A 139 -50.40 29.49 1.78
N MET A 140 -50.46 28.22 1.39
CA MET A 140 -51.70 27.50 1.10
C MET A 140 -52.28 26.82 2.35
N ARG A 141 -53.58 26.47 2.29
CA ARG A 141 -54.22 25.64 3.32
C ARG A 141 -53.73 24.20 3.24
N CYS A 142 -53.49 23.59 4.40
CA CYS A 142 -53.04 22.19 4.51
C CYS A 142 -54.13 21.13 4.24
N GLU A 143 -55.37 21.55 3.97
CA GLU A 143 -56.57 20.69 3.83
C GLU A 143 -56.81 20.19 2.40
N ILE A 144 -55.90 20.49 1.46
CA ILE A 144 -56.04 20.13 0.04
C ILE A 144 -55.72 18.63 -0.15
N GLU A 145 -56.60 17.88 -0.83
CA GLU A 145 -56.55 16.41 -0.92
C GLU A 145 -55.44 15.87 -1.84
N ASP A 146 -54.98 16.66 -2.81
CA ASP A 146 -53.98 16.26 -3.83
C ASP A 146 -52.53 16.18 -3.31
N TRP A 147 -52.33 16.26 -2.00
CA TRP A 147 -50.99 16.26 -1.43
C TRP A 147 -50.49 14.84 -1.22
N SER A 148 -49.65 14.38 -2.15
CA SER A 148 -48.86 13.17 -2.00
C SER A 148 -47.52 13.49 -1.34
N ILE A 149 -47.17 12.80 -0.26
CA ILE A 149 -45.82 12.86 0.31
C ILE A 149 -44.85 12.27 -0.73
N LYS A 150 -44.00 13.12 -1.32
CA LYS A 150 -42.84 12.66 -2.09
C LYS A 150 -41.81 12.18 -1.08
N HIS A 151 -41.76 10.87 -0.88
CA HIS A 151 -40.96 10.23 0.16
C HIS A 151 -39.88 9.36 -0.47
N GLU A 152 -38.64 9.66 -0.13
CA GLU A 152 -37.55 8.68 -0.14
C GLU A 152 -37.44 8.10 1.26
N GLN A 153 -37.54 6.78 1.36
CA GLN A 153 -37.55 6.10 2.64
C GLN A 153 -36.21 6.25 3.34
N GLU A 154 -36.24 6.74 4.58
CA GLU A 154 -35.04 6.70 5.42
C GLU A 154 -34.72 5.23 5.68
N GLY A 155 -33.50 4.82 5.39
CA GLY A 155 -33.22 3.39 5.28
C GLY A 155 -32.82 2.70 6.59
N LEU A 156 -32.95 3.37 7.74
CA LEU A 156 -33.01 2.74 9.05
C LEU A 156 -34.43 2.28 9.41
N VAL A 157 -35.46 2.72 8.67
CA VAL A 157 -36.86 2.29 8.88
C VAL A 157 -37.00 0.77 8.91
N PRO A 158 -36.37 -0.01 7.99
CA PRO A 158 -36.47 -1.46 8.04
C PRO A 158 -35.90 -2.07 9.33
N PHE A 159 -34.79 -1.54 9.87
CA PHE A 159 -34.21 -2.01 11.13
C PHE A 159 -35.12 -1.69 12.34
N VAL A 160 -35.81 -0.54 12.33
CA VAL A 160 -36.81 -0.21 13.36
C VAL A 160 -37.97 -1.20 13.32
N VAL A 161 -38.44 -1.55 12.12
CA VAL A 161 -39.48 -2.57 11.95
C VAL A 161 -38.99 -3.92 12.47
N ASP A 162 -37.80 -4.36 12.07
CA ASP A 162 -37.23 -5.63 12.52
C ASP A 162 -37.05 -5.66 14.05
N ALA A 163 -36.69 -4.55 14.70
CA ALA A 163 -36.59 -4.46 16.17
C ALA A 163 -37.95 -4.64 16.86
N VAL A 164 -39.03 -4.05 16.32
CA VAL A 164 -40.39 -4.24 16.85
C VAL A 164 -40.85 -5.68 16.67
N TYR A 165 -40.57 -6.29 15.50
CA TYR A 165 -40.89 -7.69 15.25
C TYR A 165 -40.07 -8.63 16.15
N ALA A 166 -38.79 -8.34 16.41
CA ALA A 166 -37.99 -9.13 17.34
C ALA A 166 -38.60 -9.18 18.74
N LEU A 167 -39.10 -8.05 19.24
CA LEU A 167 -39.81 -8.01 20.52
C LEU A 167 -41.15 -8.76 20.46
N ALA A 168 -41.89 -8.64 19.36
CA ALA A 168 -43.15 -9.37 19.17
C ALA A 168 -42.94 -10.88 19.13
N HIS A 169 -41.90 -11.35 18.43
CA HIS A 169 -41.52 -12.77 18.40
C HIS A 169 -41.03 -13.26 19.77
N ALA A 170 -40.28 -12.45 20.52
CA ALA A 170 -39.88 -12.80 21.88
C ALA A 170 -41.09 -12.97 22.81
N LEU A 171 -42.07 -12.06 22.74
CA LEU A 171 -43.32 -12.16 23.49
C LEU A 171 -44.16 -13.37 23.06
N HIS A 172 -44.20 -13.67 21.77
CA HIS A 172 -44.88 -14.84 21.24
C HIS A 172 -44.27 -16.13 21.80
N ASN A 173 -42.95 -16.27 21.75
CA ASN A 173 -42.23 -17.43 22.28
C ASN A 173 -42.43 -17.60 23.79
N LEU A 174 -42.48 -16.50 24.54
CA LEU A 174 -42.81 -16.52 25.97
C LEU A 174 -44.24 -17.02 26.22
N ILE A 175 -45.23 -16.52 25.48
CA ILE A 175 -46.64 -16.93 25.63
C ILE A 175 -46.81 -18.39 25.23
N GLU A 176 -46.15 -18.83 24.17
CA GLU A 176 -46.17 -20.23 23.73
C GLU A 176 -45.57 -21.15 24.80
N ASP A 177 -44.41 -20.80 25.36
CA ASP A 177 -43.71 -21.59 26.40
C ASP A 177 -44.49 -21.66 27.73
N LYS A 178 -45.14 -20.57 28.16
CA LYS A 178 -45.84 -20.50 29.45
C LYS A 178 -47.32 -20.87 29.40
N CYS A 179 -48.01 -20.54 28.30
CA CYS A 179 -49.48 -20.63 28.20
C CYS A 179 -49.96 -21.59 27.12
N GLY A 180 -49.10 -21.99 26.17
CA GLY A 180 -49.46 -22.91 25.10
C GLY A 180 -50.44 -22.32 24.06
N PHE A 181 -50.26 -21.05 23.66
CA PHE A 181 -50.90 -20.29 22.55
C PHE A 181 -52.29 -20.76 22.05
N PRO A 182 -53.34 -19.90 21.95
CA PRO A 182 -53.28 -18.47 21.64
C PRO A 182 -53.68 -17.51 22.76
N GLU A 183 -54.10 -18.01 23.92
CA GLU A 183 -54.61 -17.17 25.00
C GLU A 183 -53.51 -16.79 26.00
N LEU A 184 -53.57 -15.54 26.49
CA LEU A 184 -52.73 -15.09 27.59
C LEU A 184 -53.23 -15.73 28.89
N CYS A 185 -52.34 -16.39 29.62
CA CYS A 185 -52.65 -17.05 30.88
C CYS A 185 -52.10 -16.28 32.09
N ASP A 186 -52.62 -16.61 33.27
CA ASP A 186 -52.21 -15.99 34.55
C ASP A 186 -50.71 -16.20 34.86
N ALA A 187 -50.04 -17.18 34.22
CA ALA A 187 -48.61 -17.42 34.44
C ALA A 187 -47.70 -16.32 33.85
N VAL A 188 -48.21 -15.47 32.96
CA VAL A 188 -47.49 -14.33 32.36
C VAL A 188 -47.87 -13.02 33.06
N LEU A 189 -48.75 -13.07 34.07
CA LEU A 189 -49.20 -11.94 34.86
C LEU A 189 -48.73 -12.09 36.32
N PRO A 190 -47.96 -11.13 36.87
CA PRO A 190 -47.48 -9.89 36.27
C PRO A 190 -46.38 -10.12 35.22
N ALA A 191 -46.08 -9.08 34.44
CA ALA A 191 -45.07 -9.14 33.39
C ALA A 191 -43.74 -9.74 33.89
N PRO A 192 -43.08 -10.60 33.09
CA PRO A 192 -41.84 -11.27 33.50
C PRO A 192 -40.73 -10.28 33.78
N SER A 193 -39.72 -10.75 34.54
CA SER A 193 -38.53 -9.94 34.82
C SER A 193 -37.78 -9.59 33.52
N GLY A 194 -37.09 -8.45 33.51
CA GLY A 194 -36.28 -8.05 32.35
C GLY A 194 -35.20 -9.08 31.98
N ALA A 195 -34.67 -9.81 32.96
CA ALA A 195 -33.69 -10.87 32.75
C ALA A 195 -34.29 -12.10 32.04
N GLU A 196 -35.50 -12.49 32.43
CA GLU A 196 -36.25 -13.55 31.75
C GLU A 196 -36.62 -13.13 30.32
N MET A 197 -37.15 -11.91 30.14
CA MET A 197 -37.47 -11.39 28.81
C MET A 197 -36.23 -11.31 27.89
N LEU A 198 -35.07 -10.94 28.44
CA LEU A 198 -33.82 -10.88 27.67
C LEU A 198 -33.41 -12.25 27.11
N GLN A 199 -33.69 -13.35 27.81
CA GLN A 199 -33.42 -14.71 27.31
C GLN A 199 -34.26 -15.01 26.07
N TYR A 200 -35.55 -14.68 26.09
CA TYR A 200 -36.43 -14.84 24.93
C TYR A 200 -36.02 -13.91 23.78
N ILE A 201 -35.64 -12.66 24.06
CA ILE A 201 -35.15 -11.71 23.04
C ILE A 201 -33.88 -12.24 22.37
N ARG A 202 -32.90 -12.77 23.13
CA ARG A 202 -31.65 -13.30 22.55
C ARG A 202 -31.85 -14.54 21.69
N ASN A 203 -32.90 -15.33 21.97
CA ASN A 203 -33.19 -16.58 21.28
C ASN A 203 -34.21 -16.44 20.14
N VAL A 204 -34.56 -15.23 19.70
CA VAL A 204 -35.42 -15.09 18.52
C VAL A 204 -34.66 -15.41 17.24
N SER A 205 -35.32 -16.15 16.34
CA SER A 205 -34.96 -16.24 14.93
C SER A 205 -36.24 -16.15 14.10
N PHE A 206 -36.28 -15.20 13.17
CA PHE A 206 -37.40 -15.02 12.26
C PHE A 206 -36.95 -14.40 10.94
N ILE A 207 -37.76 -14.54 9.91
CA ILE A 207 -37.53 -13.87 8.63
C ILE A 207 -38.23 -12.50 8.68
N GLY A 208 -37.45 -11.43 8.68
CA GLY A 208 -37.94 -10.05 8.67
C GLY A 208 -38.65 -9.70 7.37
N ARG A 209 -39.30 -8.53 7.33
CA ARG A 209 -40.06 -8.07 6.16
C ARG A 209 -39.20 -7.79 4.93
N GLN A 210 -37.89 -7.71 5.13
CA GLN A 210 -36.85 -7.59 4.10
C GLN A 210 -36.47 -8.94 3.47
N GLY A 211 -37.07 -10.06 3.90
CA GLY A 211 -36.71 -11.40 3.45
C GLY A 211 -35.40 -11.92 4.02
N ARG A 212 -34.93 -11.33 5.14
CA ARG A 212 -33.66 -11.66 5.79
C ARG A 212 -33.90 -12.28 7.16
N GLU A 213 -33.07 -13.25 7.52
CA GLU A 213 -33.08 -13.81 8.88
C GLU A 213 -32.57 -12.76 9.88
N VAL A 214 -33.37 -12.49 10.90
CA VAL A 214 -33.02 -11.66 12.06
C VAL A 214 -32.79 -12.60 13.23
N LYS A 215 -31.57 -12.59 13.75
CA LYS A 215 -31.11 -13.38 14.90
C LYS A 215 -30.01 -12.64 15.62
N PHE A 216 -29.75 -13.00 16.88
CA PHE A 216 -28.72 -12.38 17.71
C PHE A 216 -27.60 -13.37 18.05
N ASN A 217 -26.37 -12.86 18.15
CA ASN A 217 -25.22 -13.62 18.66
C ASN A 217 -25.21 -13.64 20.21
N GLN A 218 -24.15 -14.18 20.81
CA GLN A 218 -24.01 -14.28 22.28
C GLN A 218 -23.99 -12.90 22.98
N ASP A 219 -23.49 -11.88 22.31
CA ASP A 219 -23.41 -10.51 22.81
C ASP A 219 -24.75 -9.77 22.66
N GLY A 220 -25.59 -10.20 21.72
CA GLY A 220 -26.89 -9.58 21.40
C GLY A 220 -26.89 -8.80 20.08
N ASP A 221 -25.85 -8.95 19.26
CA ASP A 221 -25.72 -8.27 17.98
C ASP A 221 -26.29 -9.11 16.83
N ALA A 222 -26.95 -8.44 15.90
CA ALA A 222 -27.38 -9.03 14.65
C ALA A 222 -26.21 -9.16 13.65
N PRO A 223 -26.18 -10.18 12.78
CA PRO A 223 -25.13 -10.32 11.78
C PRO A 223 -25.09 -9.11 10.85
N GLY A 224 -23.94 -8.44 10.81
CA GLY A 224 -23.71 -7.25 9.99
C GLY A 224 -23.70 -7.59 8.50
N SER A 225 -24.33 -6.74 7.70
CA SER A 225 -24.35 -6.89 6.25
C SER A 225 -24.42 -5.53 5.59
N TYR A 226 -23.48 -5.27 4.71
CA TYR A 226 -23.28 -3.96 4.11
C TYR A 226 -23.23 -4.08 2.60
N SER A 227 -23.80 -3.10 1.93
CA SER A 227 -23.57 -2.83 0.52
C SER A 227 -22.47 -1.78 0.40
N ILE A 228 -21.58 -1.97 -0.56
CA ILE A 228 -20.43 -1.13 -0.80
C ILE A 228 -20.69 -0.34 -2.07
N PHE A 229 -20.49 0.97 -1.97
CA PHE A 229 -20.71 1.91 -3.05
C PHE A 229 -19.41 2.64 -3.38
N GLN A 230 -19.29 3.05 -4.63
CA GLN A 230 -18.28 4.00 -5.05
C GLN A 230 -18.96 5.22 -5.64
N TYR A 231 -18.50 6.40 -5.25
CA TYR A 231 -18.96 7.66 -5.84
C TYR A 231 -18.26 7.90 -7.17
N GLN A 232 -18.99 7.81 -8.28
CA GLN A 232 -18.43 7.81 -9.63
C GLN A 232 -19.03 8.95 -10.46
N LYS A 233 -18.20 9.45 -11.39
CA LYS A 233 -18.64 10.39 -12.42
C LYS A 233 -19.24 9.60 -13.58
N ILE A 234 -20.56 9.69 -13.77
CA ILE A 234 -21.29 8.99 -14.84
C ILE A 234 -21.24 9.80 -16.14
N ARG A 235 -21.41 11.12 -16.06
CA ARG A 235 -21.35 12.08 -17.19
C ARG A 235 -20.59 13.34 -16.77
N GLU A 236 -20.31 14.25 -17.71
CA GLU A 236 -19.52 15.46 -17.42
C GLU A 236 -19.99 16.26 -16.20
N ASP A 237 -21.31 16.28 -15.92
CA ASP A 237 -21.89 16.98 -14.76
C ASP A 237 -22.81 16.07 -13.91
N ALA A 238 -22.69 14.75 -14.01
CA ALA A 238 -23.53 13.82 -13.26
C ALA A 238 -22.69 12.83 -12.48
N TYR A 239 -22.88 12.84 -11.16
CA TYR A 239 -22.21 11.97 -10.19
C TYR A 239 -23.25 11.14 -9.44
N ASP A 240 -22.94 9.88 -9.20
CA ASP A 240 -23.83 8.99 -8.45
C ASP A 240 -23.06 7.90 -7.71
N TYR A 241 -23.72 7.29 -6.74
CA TYR A 241 -23.22 6.12 -6.04
C TYR A 241 -23.50 4.85 -6.84
N VAL A 242 -22.45 4.21 -7.32
CA VAL A 242 -22.53 2.93 -8.02
C VAL A 242 -22.29 1.81 -7.02
N HIS A 243 -23.20 0.83 -7.00
CA HIS A 243 -23.02 -0.39 -6.21
C HIS A 243 -21.89 -1.25 -6.80
N ILE A 244 -20.85 -1.47 -6.00
CA ILE A 244 -19.61 -2.16 -6.39
C ILE A 244 -19.40 -3.47 -5.64
N GLY A 245 -20.21 -3.80 -4.64
CA GLY A 245 -20.06 -5.04 -3.90
C GLY A 245 -20.86 -5.12 -2.62
N ASN A 246 -20.73 -6.24 -1.92
CA ASN A 246 -21.38 -6.49 -0.63
C ASN A 246 -20.37 -7.09 0.36
N TRP A 247 -20.66 -6.88 1.64
CA TRP A 247 -19.96 -7.51 2.76
C TRP A 247 -20.98 -8.18 3.67
N THR A 248 -20.73 -9.44 4.00
CA THR A 248 -21.47 -10.20 5.02
C THR A 248 -20.48 -10.81 5.99
N GLU A 249 -20.03 -12.03 5.74
CA GLU A 249 -18.89 -12.64 6.45
C GLU A 249 -17.60 -12.54 5.62
N SER A 250 -17.74 -12.32 4.32
CA SER A 250 -16.64 -12.14 3.38
C SER A 250 -16.90 -10.95 2.46
N LEU A 251 -15.82 -10.32 2.01
CA LEU A 251 -15.86 -9.18 1.10
C LEU A 251 -16.04 -9.67 -0.34
N GLN A 252 -17.12 -9.23 -0.99
CA GLN A 252 -17.39 -9.50 -2.40
C GLN A 252 -17.41 -8.18 -3.16
N LEU A 253 -16.34 -7.91 -3.92
CA LEU A 253 -16.20 -6.69 -4.73
C LEU A 253 -16.11 -7.02 -6.21
N ASP A 254 -16.91 -6.33 -7.01
CA ASP A 254 -16.85 -6.37 -8.47
C ASP A 254 -15.81 -5.37 -8.97
N LYS A 255 -14.60 -5.88 -9.25
CA LYS A 255 -13.48 -5.06 -9.72
C LYS A 255 -13.75 -4.39 -11.07
N THR A 256 -14.67 -4.92 -11.88
CA THR A 256 -14.97 -4.35 -13.21
C THR A 256 -15.79 -3.07 -13.12
N ARG A 257 -16.48 -2.86 -12.00
CA ARG A 257 -17.27 -1.66 -11.73
C ARG A 257 -16.45 -0.57 -11.04
N LEU A 258 -15.24 -0.86 -10.59
CA LEU A 258 -14.39 0.13 -9.93
C LEU A 258 -13.82 1.09 -10.96
N VAL A 259 -14.04 2.38 -10.73
CA VAL A 259 -13.52 3.45 -11.59
C VAL A 259 -12.62 4.36 -10.76
N PHE A 260 -11.37 4.49 -11.18
CA PHE A 260 -10.41 5.45 -10.62
C PHE A 260 -9.93 6.37 -11.73
N SER A 261 -9.63 7.63 -11.39
CA SER A 261 -9.32 8.71 -12.32
C SER A 261 -7.97 8.58 -13.06
N SER A 262 -7.15 7.58 -12.74
CA SER A 262 -5.80 7.42 -13.30
C SER A 262 -5.75 6.30 -14.34
N HIS A 263 -5.77 6.67 -15.62
CA HIS A 263 -5.50 5.77 -16.74
C HIS A 263 -4.15 6.12 -17.37
N VAL A 264 -3.28 5.13 -17.57
CA VAL A 264 -2.08 5.28 -18.42
C VAL A 264 -2.22 4.29 -19.57
N GLY A 265 -2.50 4.80 -20.77
CA GLY A 265 -2.81 3.97 -21.93
C GLY A 265 -4.12 3.20 -21.74
N ASN A 266 -4.09 1.87 -21.92
CA ASN A 266 -5.24 0.98 -21.74
C ASN A 266 -5.30 0.33 -20.34
N GLU A 267 -4.39 0.66 -19.43
CA GLU A 267 -4.35 0.08 -18.08
C GLU A 267 -4.89 1.05 -17.02
N THR A 268 -5.83 0.56 -16.20
CA THR A 268 -6.29 1.22 -14.97
C THR A 268 -5.21 1.13 -13.91
N LEU A 269 -4.66 2.29 -13.50
CA LEU A 269 -3.74 2.37 -12.37
C LEU A 269 -4.52 2.38 -11.06
N TRP A 270 -4.35 1.32 -10.27
CA TRP A 270 -4.90 1.22 -8.93
C TRP A 270 -4.20 2.23 -8.00
N PRO A 271 -4.95 3.04 -7.23
CA PRO A 271 -4.33 3.97 -6.29
C PRO A 271 -3.62 3.20 -5.19
N THR A 272 -2.31 3.37 -5.09
CA THR A 272 -1.48 2.83 -4.00
C THR A 272 -1.25 3.88 -2.93
N SER A 273 -1.36 3.49 -1.67
CA SER A 273 -1.08 4.32 -0.50
C SER A 273 -0.06 3.60 0.39
N ILE A 274 1.19 3.55 -0.07
CA ILE A 274 2.28 2.80 0.56
C ILE A 274 3.34 3.80 1.01
N CYS A 275 3.79 3.69 2.26
CA CYS A 275 4.76 4.63 2.84
C CYS A 275 6.16 4.49 2.21
N SER A 276 6.62 3.25 2.05
CA SER A 276 7.95 2.92 1.54
C SER A 276 7.87 1.78 0.53
N THR A 277 8.53 1.92 -0.60
CA THR A 277 8.64 0.86 -1.62
C THR A 277 9.70 -0.18 -1.22
N ALA A 278 9.73 -1.30 -1.94
CA ALA A 278 10.83 -2.25 -1.82
C ALA A 278 12.18 -1.55 -2.08
N CYS A 279 13.18 -1.90 -1.28
CA CYS A 279 14.51 -1.32 -1.42
C CYS A 279 15.24 -1.88 -2.65
N PRO A 280 16.11 -1.07 -3.28
CA PRO A 280 16.97 -1.58 -4.35
C PRO A 280 17.95 -2.63 -3.80
N PRO A 281 18.48 -3.52 -4.68
CA PRO A 281 19.47 -4.52 -4.27
C PRO A 281 20.69 -3.84 -3.65
N GLY A 282 21.26 -4.46 -2.61
CA GLY A 282 22.37 -3.88 -1.85
C GLY A 282 21.97 -2.81 -0.83
N SER A 283 20.68 -2.65 -0.55
CA SER A 283 20.18 -1.76 0.52
C SER A 283 19.32 -2.51 1.52
N ILE A 284 19.44 -2.14 2.79
CA ILE A 284 18.62 -2.65 3.89
C ILE A 284 17.50 -1.68 4.26
N ARG A 285 16.45 -2.20 4.89
CA ARG A 285 15.33 -1.42 5.39
C ARG A 285 15.64 -0.91 6.79
N ASN A 286 15.71 0.40 6.95
CA ASN A 286 15.78 1.06 8.24
C ASN A 286 14.38 1.55 8.65
N PHE A 287 13.74 0.81 9.57
CA PHE A 287 12.37 1.09 9.99
C PHE A 287 12.30 2.36 10.86
N GLN A 288 11.44 3.30 10.45
CA GLN A 288 11.11 4.51 11.20
C GLN A 288 9.80 4.33 11.96
N ASP A 289 8.82 3.70 11.32
CA ASP A 289 7.51 3.30 11.87
C ASP A 289 7.21 1.85 11.42
N ALA A 290 6.14 1.23 11.94
CA ALA A 290 5.76 -0.16 11.65
C ALA A 290 5.65 -0.49 10.14
N CYS A 291 5.23 0.46 9.30
CA CYS A 291 5.06 0.29 7.85
C CYS A 291 5.96 1.20 7.00
N CYS A 292 6.82 2.01 7.63
CA CYS A 292 7.67 3.00 6.95
C CYS A 292 9.14 2.69 7.22
N TRP A 293 9.91 2.54 6.15
CA TRP A 293 11.36 2.35 6.20
C TRP A 293 12.07 3.24 5.20
N SER A 294 13.30 3.64 5.51
CA SER A 294 14.23 4.20 4.53
C SER A 294 15.22 3.13 4.06
N CYS A 295 15.60 3.20 2.80
CA CYS A 295 16.60 2.29 2.24
C CYS A 295 17.99 2.85 2.52
N VAL A 296 18.82 2.08 3.21
CA VAL A 296 20.21 2.43 3.51
C VAL A 296 21.12 1.48 2.75
N PRO A 297 22.03 1.97 1.88
CA PRO A 297 22.94 1.10 1.16
C PRO A 297 23.92 0.42 2.13
N CYS A 298 24.18 -0.86 1.89
CA CYS A 298 25.22 -1.58 2.61
C CYS A 298 26.61 -1.23 2.06
N PRO A 299 27.65 -1.33 2.90
CA PRO A 299 29.04 -1.31 2.45
C PRO A 299 29.34 -2.35 1.36
N GLU A 300 30.23 -2.03 0.42
CA GLU A 300 30.59 -2.90 -0.73
C GLU A 300 31.24 -4.23 -0.32
N ASP A 301 31.71 -4.36 0.90
CA ASP A 301 32.32 -5.56 1.47
C ASP A 301 31.34 -6.39 2.31
N SER A 302 30.05 -6.07 2.28
CA SER A 302 29.04 -6.70 3.13
C SER A 302 27.89 -7.28 2.32
N TYR A 303 27.31 -8.37 2.83
CA TYR A 303 26.10 -8.99 2.28
C TYR A 303 24.93 -8.74 3.22
N ILE A 304 23.70 -8.92 2.72
CA ILE A 304 22.47 -8.66 3.46
C ILE A 304 21.98 -9.98 4.07
N ASN A 305 21.76 -9.96 5.38
CA ASN A 305 21.10 -11.03 6.11
C ASN A 305 20.03 -10.44 7.02
N ASN A 306 18.75 -10.79 6.83
CA ASN A 306 17.62 -10.31 7.63
C ASN A 306 17.63 -8.78 7.88
N ASP A 307 17.70 -7.97 6.81
CA ASP A 307 17.79 -6.50 6.86
C ASP A 307 19.00 -5.94 7.63
N THR A 308 20.05 -6.74 7.82
CA THR A 308 21.32 -6.28 8.41
C THR A 308 22.47 -6.49 7.45
N CYS A 309 23.39 -5.52 7.38
CA CYS A 309 24.62 -5.65 6.59
C CYS A 309 25.65 -6.43 7.42
N VAL A 310 26.10 -7.57 6.90
CA VAL A 310 27.12 -8.42 7.53
C VAL A 310 28.39 -8.37 6.69
N PRO A 311 29.54 -7.96 7.25
CA PRO A 311 30.79 -7.89 6.48
C PRO A 311 31.27 -9.28 6.07
N CYS A 312 31.80 -9.37 4.85
CA CYS A 312 32.50 -10.54 4.33
C CYS A 312 33.91 -10.65 4.95
N GLU A 313 34.46 -11.86 4.98
CA GLU A 313 35.84 -12.07 5.40
C GLU A 313 36.85 -11.45 4.42
N LEU A 314 38.07 -11.18 4.90
CA LEU A 314 39.14 -10.66 4.05
C LEU A 314 39.42 -11.60 2.87
N GLY A 315 39.43 -11.04 1.65
CA GLY A 315 39.59 -11.80 0.42
C GLY A 315 38.27 -12.36 -0.15
N TRP A 316 37.13 -11.98 0.42
CA TRP A 316 35.80 -12.26 -0.10
C TRP A 316 35.08 -10.96 -0.45
N ALA A 317 34.15 -11.03 -1.40
CA ALA A 317 33.28 -9.93 -1.81
C ALA A 317 31.82 -10.40 -1.88
N PRO A 318 30.84 -9.52 -1.71
CA PRO A 318 29.42 -9.89 -1.80
C PRO A 318 29.05 -10.24 -3.24
N ASP A 319 28.15 -11.21 -3.39
CA ASP A 319 27.58 -11.59 -4.68
C ASP A 319 26.67 -10.48 -5.26
N LYS A 320 26.34 -10.54 -6.55
CA LYS A 320 25.48 -9.56 -7.23
C LYS A 320 24.07 -9.47 -6.62
N GLU A 321 23.61 -10.55 -6.02
CA GLU A 321 22.33 -10.63 -5.31
C GLU A 321 22.42 -10.21 -3.83
N TRP A 322 23.63 -9.93 -3.32
CA TRP A 322 23.89 -9.54 -1.94
C TRP A 322 23.45 -10.56 -0.87
N HIS A 323 23.26 -11.83 -1.23
CA HIS A 323 22.83 -12.89 -0.29
C HIS A 323 23.99 -13.65 0.38
N GLY A 324 25.22 -13.45 -0.10
CA GLY A 324 26.39 -14.12 0.44
C GLY A 324 27.67 -13.56 -0.13
N CYS A 325 28.79 -14.16 0.24
CA CYS A 325 30.12 -13.76 -0.19
C CYS A 325 30.73 -14.82 -1.12
N TYR A 326 31.48 -14.39 -2.13
CA TYR A 326 32.32 -15.24 -2.95
C TYR A 326 33.79 -14.87 -2.78
N LYS A 327 34.68 -15.86 -2.96
CA LYS A 327 36.12 -15.67 -2.78
C LYS A 327 36.68 -14.91 -3.98
N LEU A 328 37.39 -13.82 -3.72
CA LEU A 328 38.10 -13.08 -4.76
C LEU A 328 39.25 -13.92 -5.32
N THR A 329 39.25 -14.10 -6.63
CA THR A 329 40.36 -14.75 -7.33
C THR A 329 41.47 -13.74 -7.58
N PRO A 330 42.74 -14.05 -7.26
CA PRO A 330 43.84 -13.13 -7.52
C PRO A 330 44.03 -12.94 -9.03
N GLU A 331 44.03 -11.68 -9.47
CA GLU A 331 44.42 -11.33 -10.81
C GLU A 331 45.94 -11.44 -10.95
N HIS A 332 46.37 -12.06 -12.04
CA HIS A 332 47.78 -12.14 -12.42
C HIS A 332 47.90 -11.75 -13.89
N LEU A 333 49.07 -11.21 -14.25
CA LEU A 333 49.33 -10.85 -15.64
C LEU A 333 49.33 -12.12 -16.49
N THR A 334 48.51 -12.12 -17.53
CA THR A 334 48.45 -13.22 -18.50
C THR A 334 49.42 -12.95 -19.64
N TRP A 335 49.93 -14.00 -20.29
CA TRP A 335 50.84 -13.85 -21.43
C TRP A 335 50.20 -13.14 -22.64
N SER A 336 48.87 -13.09 -22.67
CA SER A 336 48.07 -12.37 -23.67
C SER A 336 47.96 -10.87 -23.41
N ASP A 337 48.30 -10.39 -22.21
CA ASP A 337 48.14 -8.98 -21.88
C ASP A 337 49.15 -8.12 -22.66
N PRO A 338 48.73 -6.99 -23.25
CA PRO A 338 49.65 -6.09 -23.96
C PRO A 338 50.86 -5.66 -23.13
N TRP A 339 50.64 -5.50 -21.81
CA TRP A 339 51.66 -5.15 -20.84
C TRP A 339 52.68 -6.27 -20.59
N ALA A 340 52.30 -7.53 -20.81
CA ALA A 340 53.21 -8.68 -20.75
C ALA A 340 54.00 -8.86 -22.05
N ILE A 341 53.36 -8.61 -23.20
CA ILE A 341 53.94 -8.82 -24.53
C ILE A 341 55.16 -7.91 -24.77
N VAL A 342 55.07 -6.64 -24.39
CA VAL A 342 56.15 -5.67 -24.65
C VAL A 342 57.48 -6.07 -23.99
N PRO A 343 57.55 -6.36 -22.67
CA PRO A 343 58.76 -6.88 -22.04
C PRO A 343 59.21 -8.22 -22.59
N VAL A 344 58.28 -9.13 -22.93
CA VAL A 344 58.60 -10.44 -23.50
C VAL A 344 59.32 -10.30 -24.84
N VAL A 345 58.81 -9.46 -25.74
CA VAL A 345 59.43 -9.24 -27.05
C VAL A 345 60.80 -8.56 -26.90
N PHE A 346 60.89 -7.53 -26.04
CA PHE A 346 62.15 -6.83 -25.81
C PHE A 346 63.22 -7.75 -25.20
N SER A 347 62.85 -8.58 -24.22
CA SER A 347 63.76 -9.54 -23.61
C SER A 347 64.11 -10.71 -24.52
N ALA A 348 63.19 -11.16 -25.38
CA ALA A 348 63.49 -12.18 -26.39
C ALA A 348 64.51 -11.67 -27.42
N LEU A 349 64.31 -10.45 -27.93
CA LEU A 349 65.26 -9.80 -28.85
C LEU A 349 66.61 -9.58 -28.17
N GLY A 350 66.61 -9.07 -26.93
CA GLY A 350 67.81 -8.90 -26.13
C GLY A 350 68.57 -10.22 -25.90
N LEU A 351 67.86 -11.30 -25.60
CA LEU A 351 68.44 -12.63 -25.43
C LEU A 351 69.05 -13.16 -26.74
N VAL A 352 68.37 -12.98 -27.88
CA VAL A 352 68.92 -13.36 -29.19
C VAL A 352 70.19 -12.57 -29.51
N TRP A 353 70.19 -11.26 -29.29
CA TRP A 353 71.39 -10.43 -29.50
C TRP A 353 72.54 -10.82 -28.58
N THR A 354 72.29 -11.06 -27.29
CA THR A 354 73.32 -11.48 -26.35
C THR A 354 73.92 -12.83 -26.72
N LEU A 355 73.11 -13.82 -27.10
CA LEU A 355 73.60 -15.12 -27.57
C LEU A 355 74.41 -15.01 -28.87
N PHE A 356 73.98 -14.15 -29.80
CA PHE A 356 74.73 -13.85 -31.02
C PHE A 356 76.11 -13.25 -30.69
N THR A 357 76.15 -12.24 -29.81
CA THR A 357 77.42 -11.64 -29.39
C THR A 357 78.32 -12.66 -28.68
N LEU A 358 77.76 -13.50 -27.79
CA LEU A 358 78.49 -14.56 -27.12
C LEU A 358 79.09 -15.55 -28.12
N ALA A 359 78.32 -15.98 -29.13
CA ALA A 359 78.80 -16.90 -30.17
C ALA A 359 79.95 -16.31 -30.99
N VAL A 360 79.87 -15.02 -31.36
CA VAL A 360 80.96 -14.31 -32.04
C VAL A 360 82.21 -14.23 -31.15
N PHE A 361 82.05 -13.88 -29.87
CA PHE A 361 83.17 -13.83 -28.92
C PHE A 361 83.84 -15.19 -28.75
N VAL A 362 83.07 -16.28 -28.68
CA VAL A 362 83.60 -17.65 -28.61
C VAL A 362 84.31 -18.04 -29.91
N ARG A 363 83.71 -17.75 -31.07
CA ARG A 363 84.26 -18.14 -32.38
C ARG A 363 85.55 -17.42 -32.75
N TYR A 364 85.69 -16.16 -32.33
CA TYR A 364 86.85 -15.29 -32.57
C TYR A 364 87.70 -15.06 -31.31
N ASN A 365 87.65 -15.98 -30.35
CA ASN A 365 88.33 -15.87 -29.04
C ASN A 365 89.88 -15.78 -29.12
N THR A 366 90.46 -16.02 -30.30
CA THR A 366 91.89 -15.92 -30.60
C THR A 366 92.30 -14.60 -31.25
N THR A 367 91.36 -13.71 -31.54
CA THR A 367 91.68 -12.39 -32.11
C THR A 367 92.35 -11.50 -31.06
N PRO A 368 93.41 -10.74 -31.43
CA PRO A 368 94.22 -9.97 -30.48
C PRO A 368 93.43 -8.90 -29.74
N VAL A 369 92.36 -8.37 -30.36
CA VAL A 369 91.45 -7.39 -29.75
C VAL A 369 90.69 -7.98 -28.56
N ILE A 370 90.15 -9.20 -28.70
CA ILE A 370 89.38 -9.87 -27.64
C ILE A 370 90.29 -10.39 -26.52
N MET A 371 91.52 -10.80 -26.87
CA MET A 371 92.54 -11.18 -25.88
C MET A 371 92.98 -10.00 -25.02
N ALA A 372 93.17 -8.81 -25.60
CA ALA A 372 93.57 -7.61 -24.87
C ALA A 372 92.48 -7.09 -23.91
N SER A 373 91.19 -7.27 -24.25
CA SER A 373 90.07 -6.77 -23.44
C SER A 373 89.72 -7.64 -22.20
N GLY A 374 90.36 -8.79 -22.01
CA GLY A 374 90.10 -9.70 -20.87
C GLY A 374 88.91 -10.65 -21.12
N ARG A 375 89.20 -11.79 -21.77
CA ARG A 375 88.21 -12.80 -22.21
C ARG A 375 87.26 -13.27 -21.11
N GLU A 376 87.81 -13.66 -19.96
CA GLU A 376 87.04 -14.20 -18.84
C GLU A 376 86.01 -13.19 -18.29
N LEU A 377 86.41 -11.92 -18.17
CA LEU A 377 85.53 -10.86 -17.66
C LEU A 377 84.38 -10.56 -18.64
N CYS A 378 84.64 -10.61 -19.95
CA CYS A 378 83.60 -10.44 -20.97
C CYS A 378 82.60 -11.60 -20.98
N TYR A 379 83.03 -12.84 -20.75
CA TYR A 379 82.11 -13.98 -20.62
C TYR A 379 81.23 -13.89 -19.37
N VAL A 380 81.80 -13.48 -18.23
CA VAL A 380 81.03 -13.27 -16.99
C VAL A 380 79.99 -12.16 -17.17
N LEU A 381 80.36 -11.05 -17.82
CA LEU A 381 79.45 -9.95 -18.14
C LEU A 381 78.30 -10.39 -19.06
N LEU A 382 78.60 -11.06 -20.19
CA LEU A 382 77.58 -11.52 -21.13
C LEU A 382 76.64 -12.57 -20.50
N THR A 383 77.16 -13.43 -19.62
CA THR A 383 76.36 -14.39 -18.86
C THR A 383 75.42 -13.68 -17.88
N GLY A 384 75.91 -12.65 -17.18
CA GLY A 384 75.08 -11.81 -16.30
C GLY A 384 73.94 -11.13 -17.05
N ILE A 385 74.22 -10.54 -18.23
CA ILE A 385 73.21 -9.89 -19.08
C ILE A 385 72.19 -10.90 -19.63
N ALA A 386 72.64 -12.08 -20.07
CA ALA A 386 71.73 -13.13 -20.52
C ALA A 386 70.79 -13.61 -19.40
N LEU A 387 71.31 -13.77 -18.18
CA LEU A 387 70.49 -14.09 -17.00
C LEU A 387 69.49 -12.97 -16.67
N CYS A 388 69.85 -11.69 -16.85
CA CYS A 388 68.92 -10.57 -16.69
C CYS A 388 67.73 -10.67 -17.66
N TYR A 389 67.97 -10.97 -18.94
CA TYR A 389 66.88 -11.14 -19.92
C TYR A 389 66.02 -12.39 -19.63
N LEU A 390 66.61 -13.47 -19.13
CA LEU A 390 65.88 -14.66 -18.69
C LEU A 390 65.00 -14.39 -17.46
N MET A 391 65.45 -13.55 -16.53
CA MET A 391 64.66 -13.17 -15.35
C MET A 391 63.36 -12.45 -15.70
N THR A 392 63.30 -11.75 -16.85
CA THR A 392 62.06 -11.11 -17.31
C THR A 392 60.91 -12.11 -17.49
N PHE A 393 61.20 -13.31 -18.00
CA PHE A 393 60.19 -14.36 -18.17
C PHE A 393 59.74 -14.94 -16.82
N ILE A 394 60.63 -15.01 -15.84
CA ILE A 394 60.32 -15.50 -14.48
C ILE A 394 59.44 -14.49 -13.73
N ILE A 395 59.64 -13.18 -13.95
CA ILE A 395 58.80 -12.12 -13.36
C ILE A 395 57.37 -12.15 -13.90
N LEU A 396 57.20 -12.48 -15.18
CA LEU A 396 55.90 -12.52 -15.85
C LEU A 396 55.16 -13.85 -15.66
N ALA A 397 55.83 -14.89 -15.18
CA ALA A 397 55.23 -16.18 -14.90
C ALA A 397 54.24 -16.10 -13.71
N PRO A 398 53.20 -16.96 -13.68
CA PRO A 398 52.25 -16.97 -12.58
C PRO A 398 52.96 -17.18 -11.22
N PRO A 399 52.51 -16.51 -10.16
CA PRO A 399 53.14 -16.59 -8.85
C PRO A 399 52.95 -17.99 -8.27
N THR A 400 54.06 -18.70 -8.13
CA THR A 400 54.17 -20.00 -7.47
C THR A 400 55.29 -19.89 -6.44
N ILE A 401 55.34 -20.83 -5.48
CA ILE A 401 56.42 -20.84 -4.48
C ILE A 401 57.81 -20.84 -5.16
N PHE A 402 57.96 -21.58 -6.27
CA PHE A 402 59.20 -21.65 -7.03
C PHE A 402 59.54 -20.35 -7.76
N THR A 403 58.58 -19.76 -8.48
CA THR A 403 58.82 -18.50 -9.21
C THR A 403 59.12 -17.34 -8.25
N CYS A 404 58.45 -17.27 -7.10
CA CYS A 404 58.72 -16.27 -6.06
C CYS A 404 60.14 -16.40 -5.47
N VAL A 405 60.63 -17.63 -5.24
CA VAL A 405 61.99 -17.86 -4.74
C VAL A 405 63.03 -17.44 -5.78
N LEU A 406 62.84 -17.83 -7.04
CA LEU A 406 63.74 -17.42 -8.14
C LEU A 406 63.73 -15.91 -8.35
N LEU A 407 62.58 -15.26 -8.26
CA LEU A 407 62.47 -13.80 -8.40
C LEU A 407 63.23 -13.07 -7.30
N ARG A 408 63.12 -13.54 -6.06
CA ARG A 408 63.77 -12.94 -4.90
C ARG A 408 65.30 -13.03 -4.96
N ILE A 409 65.85 -14.13 -5.46
CA ILE A 409 67.31 -14.38 -5.51
C ILE A 409 67.89 -13.92 -6.84
N GLY A 410 67.21 -14.24 -7.95
CA GLY A 410 67.73 -14.13 -9.30
C GLY A 410 68.00 -12.69 -9.73
N LEU A 411 67.15 -11.73 -9.36
CA LEU A 411 67.33 -10.32 -9.73
C LEU A 411 68.58 -9.70 -9.12
N GLY A 412 68.84 -9.97 -7.83
CA GLY A 412 70.06 -9.51 -7.17
C GLY A 412 71.30 -10.21 -7.71
N PHE A 413 71.20 -11.51 -7.98
CA PHE A 413 72.31 -12.32 -8.47
C PHE A 413 72.77 -11.91 -9.88
N CYS A 414 71.85 -11.74 -10.84
CA CYS A 414 72.21 -11.40 -12.22
C CYS A 414 72.85 -10.00 -12.36
N LEU A 415 72.33 -9.02 -11.60
CA LEU A 415 72.92 -7.67 -11.54
C LEU A 415 74.28 -7.69 -10.87
N SER A 416 74.45 -8.44 -9.77
CA SER A 416 75.74 -8.55 -9.07
C SER A 416 76.83 -9.17 -9.95
N ILE A 417 76.49 -10.18 -10.76
CA ILE A 417 77.43 -10.74 -11.75
C ILE A 417 77.83 -9.68 -12.78
N SER A 418 76.85 -8.96 -13.32
CA SER A 418 77.08 -7.94 -14.35
C SER A 418 77.94 -6.78 -13.82
N TYR A 419 77.61 -6.26 -12.64
CA TYR A 419 78.35 -5.16 -12.01
C TYR A 419 79.73 -5.58 -11.52
N SER A 420 79.90 -6.78 -10.97
CA SER A 420 81.23 -7.25 -10.55
C SER A 420 82.18 -7.35 -11.74
N ALA A 421 81.73 -7.87 -12.88
CA ALA A 421 82.55 -7.93 -14.10
C ALA A 421 82.95 -6.55 -14.63
N ILE A 422 82.02 -5.58 -14.63
CA ILE A 422 82.32 -4.19 -15.02
C ILE A 422 83.31 -3.57 -14.04
N PHE A 423 83.05 -3.67 -12.74
CA PHE A 423 83.88 -3.07 -11.68
C PHE A 423 85.30 -3.63 -11.69
N THR A 424 85.47 -4.94 -11.87
CA THR A 424 86.80 -5.55 -11.99
C THR A 424 87.52 -5.06 -13.26
N LYS A 425 86.80 -4.86 -14.36
CA LYS A 425 87.39 -4.32 -15.59
C LYS A 425 87.80 -2.85 -15.43
N THR A 426 86.98 -2.03 -14.79
CA THR A 426 87.26 -0.59 -14.60
C THR A 426 88.37 -0.32 -13.61
N ASN A 427 88.51 -1.10 -12.53
CA ASN A 427 89.61 -0.93 -11.56
C ASN A 427 90.94 -1.53 -12.03
N ARG A 428 90.93 -2.35 -13.08
CA ARG A 428 92.15 -2.93 -13.66
C ARG A 428 92.78 -2.00 -14.72
N ILE A 429 92.03 -1.01 -15.20
CA ILE A 429 92.52 0.12 -16.02
C ILE A 429 93.13 1.13 -15.05
#